data_AF-A0A6G2G1B7-F1
#
_entry.id   AF-A0A6G2G1B7-F1
#
_cell.length_a   1.000
_cell.length_b   1.000
_cell.length_c   1.000
_cell.angle_alpha   90.00
_cell.angle_beta   90.00
_cell.angle_gamma   90.00
#
_symmetry.space_group_name_H-M   'P 1'
#
loop_
_entity.id
_entity.type
_entity.pdbx_description
1 polymer ?
#
loop_
_entity_poly.entity_id
_entity_poly.type
_entity_poly.pdbx_seq_one_letter_code
_entity_poly.pdbx_strand_id
1 'polypeptide(L)'
;VSDGEDGGHETVDAVADELLADLACYPSVTGNTSLTEGSVVDLLSALDDCENPYACPHGRPVVVEFGRDEIADRFERDYPGHGGRRSE
;
A
#
# COMPACT_ATOMS: atom_id res chain seq x y z
N VAL A 1 -10.35 22.15 -33.63
CA VAL A 1 -11.22 22.68 -32.56
C VAL A 1 -11.84 21.48 -31.88
N SER A 2 -11.20 20.96 -30.83
CA SER A 2 -11.64 19.75 -30.10
C SER A 2 -11.30 19.83 -28.60
N ASP A 3 -10.89 21.01 -28.13
CA ASP A 3 -10.32 21.25 -26.79
C ASP A 3 -11.39 21.31 -25.66
N GLY A 4 -12.69 21.29 -26.03
CA GLY A 4 -13.80 21.47 -25.09
C GLY A 4 -14.54 20.20 -24.67
N GLU A 5 -14.37 19.09 -25.38
CA GLU A 5 -15.04 17.81 -25.09
C GLU A 5 -14.21 16.94 -24.14
N ASP A 6 -12.88 17.04 -24.23
CA ASP A 6 -11.90 16.26 -23.46
C ASP A 6 -11.87 16.68 -21.98
N GLY A 7 -11.80 18.00 -21.71
CA GLY A 7 -11.74 18.52 -20.34
C GLY A 7 -13.01 18.26 -19.50
N GLY A 8 -14.17 18.08 -20.16
CA GLY A 8 -15.39 17.65 -19.49
C GLY A 8 -15.32 16.19 -19.05
N HIS A 9 -14.75 15.31 -19.89
CA HIS A 9 -14.56 13.90 -19.58
C HIS A 9 -13.54 13.70 -18.46
N GLU A 10 -12.40 14.38 -18.53
CA GLU A 10 -11.36 14.35 -17.48
C GLU A 10 -11.90 14.79 -16.12
N THR A 11 -12.76 15.81 -16.10
CA THR A 11 -13.39 16.28 -14.85
C THR A 11 -14.35 15.23 -14.28
N VAL A 12 -15.11 14.56 -15.14
CA VAL A 12 -16.03 13.48 -14.71
C VAL A 12 -15.23 12.28 -14.21
N ASP A 13 -14.17 11.89 -14.90
CA ASP A 13 -13.31 10.78 -14.49
C ASP A 13 -12.65 11.06 -13.13
N ALA A 14 -12.12 12.27 -12.93
CA ALA A 14 -11.50 12.65 -11.66
C ALA A 14 -12.50 12.57 -10.48
N VAL A 15 -13.74 13.01 -10.69
CA VAL A 15 -14.79 12.91 -9.66
C VAL A 15 -15.21 11.46 -9.45
N ALA A 16 -15.28 10.66 -10.51
CA ALA A 16 -15.59 9.23 -10.41
C ALA A 16 -14.51 8.51 -9.61
N ASP A 17 -13.23 8.76 -9.89
CA ASP A 17 -12.09 8.16 -9.19
C ASP A 17 -12.08 8.51 -7.69
N GLU A 18 -12.37 9.76 -7.33
CA GLU A 18 -12.49 10.20 -5.93
C GLU A 18 -13.60 9.41 -5.20
N LEU A 19 -14.78 9.31 -5.82
CA LEU A 19 -15.91 8.57 -5.24
C LEU A 19 -15.62 7.07 -5.12
N LEU A 20 -14.95 6.48 -6.11
CA LEU A 20 -14.56 5.08 -6.08
C LEU A 20 -13.49 4.81 -5.01
N ALA A 21 -12.56 5.74 -4.81
CA ALA A 21 -11.56 5.65 -3.75
C ALA A 21 -12.22 5.63 -2.36
N ASP A 22 -13.20 6.49 -2.12
CA ASP A 22 -13.98 6.52 -0.88
C ASP A 22 -14.78 5.24 -0.66
N LEU A 23 -15.46 4.76 -1.70
CA LEU A 23 -16.24 3.52 -1.68
C LEU A 23 -15.36 2.29 -1.41
N ALA A 24 -14.12 2.28 -1.88
CA ALA A 24 -13.16 1.23 -1.59
C ALA A 24 -12.60 1.33 -0.16
N CYS A 25 -12.32 2.54 0.33
CA CYS A 25 -11.65 2.74 1.61
C CYS A 25 -12.57 2.57 2.81
N TYR A 26 -13.82 3.04 2.75
CA TYR A 26 -14.73 3.04 3.90
C TYR A 26 -15.05 1.62 4.45
N PRO A 27 -15.38 0.60 3.62
CA PRO A 27 -15.69 -0.74 4.10
C PRO A 27 -14.44 -1.63 4.27
N SER A 28 -13.24 -1.09 4.05
CA SER A 28 -11.98 -1.85 4.09
C SER A 28 -11.68 -2.47 5.45
N VAL A 29 -10.87 -3.53 5.45
CA VAL A 29 -10.33 -4.13 6.68
C VAL A 29 -9.52 -3.07 7.44
N THR A 30 -9.79 -2.91 8.73
CA THR A 30 -9.11 -1.91 9.58
C THR A 30 -8.15 -2.56 10.57
N GLY A 31 -7.32 -1.73 11.20
CA GLY A 31 -6.40 -2.17 12.24
C GLY A 31 -7.13 -2.98 13.32
N ASN A 32 -6.49 -4.06 13.77
CA ASN A 32 -7.00 -4.98 14.79
C ASN A 32 -8.24 -5.79 14.37
N THR A 33 -8.59 -5.82 13.07
CA THR A 33 -9.58 -6.77 12.56
C THR A 33 -9.01 -8.19 12.63
N SER A 34 -9.67 -9.08 13.37
CA SER A 34 -9.31 -10.49 13.43
C SER A 34 -9.66 -11.19 12.12
N LEU A 35 -8.68 -11.84 11.49
CA LEU A 35 -8.87 -12.61 10.27
C LEU A 35 -8.45 -14.06 10.48
N THR A 36 -9.12 -14.97 9.77
CA THR A 36 -8.66 -16.36 9.69
C THR A 36 -7.52 -16.47 8.67
N GLU A 37 -6.70 -17.51 8.77
CA GLU A 37 -5.62 -17.76 7.80
C GLU A 37 -6.15 -17.80 6.35
N GLY A 38 -7.27 -18.50 6.12
CA GLY A 38 -7.90 -18.55 4.80
C GLY A 38 -8.28 -17.17 4.28
N SER A 39 -8.90 -16.33 5.12
CA SER A 39 -9.27 -14.96 4.75
C SER A 39 -8.05 -14.08 4.42
N VAL A 40 -6.91 -14.31 5.07
CA VAL A 40 -5.66 -13.59 4.75
C VAL A 40 -5.13 -14.03 3.38
N VAL A 41 -5.12 -15.33 3.09
CA VAL A 41 -4.68 -15.85 1.79
C VAL A 41 -5.57 -15.32 0.66
N ASP A 42 -6.88 -15.31 0.87
CA ASP A 42 -7.84 -14.78 -0.11
C ASP A 42 -7.61 -13.28 -0.36
N LEU A 43 -7.36 -12.50 0.71
CA LEU A 43 -7.07 -11.07 0.61
C LEU A 43 -5.79 -10.80 -0.18
N LEU A 44 -4.73 -11.57 0.07
CA LEU A 44 -3.47 -11.43 -0.65
C LEU A 44 -3.61 -11.83 -2.13
N SER A 45 -4.40 -12.87 -2.42
CA SER A 45 -4.67 -13.27 -3.82
C SER A 45 -5.45 -12.18 -4.57
N ALA A 46 -6.46 -11.58 -3.92
CA ALA A 46 -7.21 -10.46 -4.50
C ALA A 46 -6.33 -9.21 -4.70
N LEU A 47 -5.33 -9.00 -3.84
CA LEU A 47 -4.34 -7.95 -4.04
C LEU A 47 -3.49 -8.21 -5.28
N ASP A 48 -2.99 -9.43 -5.47
CA ASP A 48 -2.17 -9.81 -6.63
C ASP A 48 -2.93 -9.64 -7.98
N ASP A 49 -4.26 -9.76 -7.96
CA ASP A 49 -5.12 -9.56 -9.14
C ASP A 49 -5.38 -8.08 -9.49
N CYS A 50 -4.99 -7.13 -8.64
CA CYS A 50 -5.18 -5.70 -8.89
C CYS A 50 -4.19 -5.18 -9.95
N GLU A 51 -4.63 -4.21 -10.77
CA GLU A 51 -3.77 -3.57 -11.78
C GLU A 51 -2.57 -2.83 -11.17
N ASN A 52 -2.76 -2.21 -10.00
CA ASN A 52 -1.69 -1.56 -9.23
C ASN A 52 -1.76 -2.00 -7.76
N PRO A 53 -1.13 -3.15 -7.40
CA PRO A 53 -1.20 -3.69 -6.05
C PRO A 53 -0.32 -2.96 -5.04
N TYR A 54 0.50 -2.00 -5.49
CA TYR A 54 1.51 -1.36 -4.64
C TYR A 54 1.04 -0.06 -4.00
N ALA A 55 -0.04 0.53 -4.49
CA ALA A 55 -0.63 1.75 -3.95
C ALA A 55 -2.15 1.61 -3.82
N CYS A 56 -2.70 2.07 -2.69
CA CYS A 56 -4.14 2.20 -2.55
C CYS A 56 -4.67 3.33 -3.47
N PRO A 57 -5.99 3.45 -3.72
CA PRO A 57 -6.52 4.49 -4.61
C PRO A 57 -6.23 5.92 -4.12
N HIS A 58 -5.82 6.12 -2.87
CA HIS A 58 -5.37 7.40 -2.31
C HIS A 58 -3.85 7.61 -2.35
N GLY A 59 -3.09 6.66 -2.91
CA GLY A 59 -1.63 6.73 -3.05
C GLY A 59 -0.81 6.25 -1.84
N ARG A 60 -1.42 5.61 -0.83
CA ARG A 60 -0.66 5.01 0.28
C ARG A 60 -0.01 3.69 -0.17
N PRO A 61 1.24 3.41 0.21
CA PRO A 61 1.87 2.12 -0.10
C PRO A 61 1.12 0.99 0.60
N VAL A 62 0.85 -0.09 -0.13
CA VAL A 62 0.15 -1.28 0.40
C VAL A 62 1.13 -2.30 0.98
N VAL A 63 2.29 -2.45 0.33
CA VAL A 63 3.32 -3.43 0.71
C VAL A 63 4.64 -2.71 0.96
N VAL A 64 5.36 -3.16 1.99
CA VAL A 64 6.74 -2.78 2.28
C VAL A 64 7.59 -4.03 2.35
N GLU A 65 8.78 -4.00 1.76
CA GLU A 65 9.74 -5.08 1.83
C GLU A 65 10.83 -4.74 2.85
N PHE A 66 11.19 -5.72 3.68
CA PHE A 66 12.36 -5.64 4.53
C PHE A 66 13.29 -6.82 4.22
N GLY A 67 14.52 -6.49 3.82
CA GLY A 67 15.55 -7.50 3.58
C GLY A 67 15.97 -8.22 4.86
N ARG A 68 16.54 -9.42 4.74
CA ARG A 68 17.05 -10.17 5.90
C ARG A 68 18.15 -9.40 6.65
N ASP A 69 19.06 -8.76 5.92
CA ASP A 69 20.15 -7.96 6.50
C ASP A 69 19.60 -6.71 7.18
N GLU A 70 18.65 -6.02 6.56
CA GLU A 70 17.99 -4.85 7.14
C GLU A 70 17.23 -5.20 8.43
N ILE A 71 16.56 -6.35 8.46
CA ILE A 71 15.94 -6.88 9.67
C ILE A 71 17.01 -7.15 10.73
N ALA A 72 18.12 -7.80 10.38
CA ALA A 72 19.22 -8.09 11.30
C ALA A 72 19.84 -6.82 11.89
N ASP A 73 20.07 -5.79 11.06
CA ASP A 73 20.58 -4.48 11.46
C ASP A 73 19.62 -3.78 12.43
N ARG A 74 18.30 -3.85 12.18
CA ARG A 74 17.28 -3.27 13.06
C ARG A 74 17.15 -3.94 14.42
N PHE A 75 17.70 -5.14 14.62
CA PHE A 75 17.78 -5.73 15.96
C PHE A 75 18.87 -5.08 16.83
N GLU A 76 19.70 -4.18 16.29
CA GLU A 76 20.67 -3.35 17.02
C GLU A 76 21.49 -4.18 18.03
N ARG A 77 21.94 -5.36 17.60
CA ARG A 77 22.64 -6.35 18.44
C ARG A 77 24.09 -5.96 18.77
N ASP A 78 24.35 -4.67 18.97
CA ASP A 78 25.64 -4.04 19.29
C ASP A 78 25.92 -4.02 20.81
N TYR A 79 25.72 -5.16 21.48
CA TYR A 79 26.27 -5.40 22.81
C TYR A 79 27.80 -5.56 22.73
N PRO A 80 28.57 -5.32 23.82
CA PRO A 80 30.03 -5.18 23.77
C PRO A 80 30.71 -6.33 23.03
N GLY A 81 31.34 -5.99 21.90
CA GLY A 81 31.96 -6.93 20.93
C GLY A 81 31.56 -6.68 19.47
N HIS A 82 30.46 -5.98 19.21
CA HIS A 82 30.02 -5.59 17.86
C HIS A 82 30.29 -4.09 17.63
N GLY A 83 31.30 -3.80 16.81
CA GLY A 83 31.75 -2.44 16.51
C GLY A 83 31.43 -2.05 15.08
N GLY A 84 30.31 -1.36 14.86
CA GLY A 84 29.95 -0.83 13.55
C GLY A 84 28.73 0.06 13.61
N ARG A 85 28.84 1.23 14.25
CA ARG A 85 27.77 2.24 14.23
C ARG A 85 27.53 2.70 12.80
N ARG A 86 26.26 2.71 12.37
CA ARG A 86 25.83 3.29 11.09
C ARG A 86 26.26 4.76 11.03
N SER A 87 26.90 5.14 9.92
CA SER A 87 27.04 6.56 9.56
C SER A 87 25.69 7.00 8.98
N GLU A 88 25.14 8.08 9.53
CA GLU A 88 23.92 8.73 9.06
C GLU A 88 24.01 9.17 7.58
#